data_AF-A0AAN1HRM2-F1
#
_entry.id   AF-A0AAN1HRM2-F1
#
_cell.length_a   1.000
_cell.length_b   1.000
_cell.length_c   1.000
_cell.angle_alpha   90.00
_cell.angle_beta   90.00
_cell.angle_gamma   90.00
#
_symmetry.space_group_name_H-M   'P 1'
#
loop_
_entity.id
_entity.type
_entity.pdbx_description
1 polymer ?
#
loop_
_entity_poly.entity_id
_entity_poly.type
_entity_poly.pdbx_seq_one_letter_code
_entity_poly.pdbx_strand_id
1 'polypeptide(L)'
;MAVMQQVKAFSPPLRSPRDMETNTTVGGGVTETLRGVRCVRLSVRTDETTSPERQREADDIAAAALGIDFGQGGGVREAVDLDVRASKVGPFDRPQLGGWLARPDDCDALVWWRFDRAIRSMGDMHELAKWAREHRKMLVFAEGIGGVG
;
A
#
# COMPACT_ATOMS: atom_id res chain seq x y z
N MET A 1 10.95 43.85 18.29
CA MET A 1 9.58 43.48 17.89
C MET A 1 9.63 42.10 17.25
N ALA A 2 9.11 41.08 17.94
CA ALA A 2 8.65 39.82 17.37
C ALA A 2 7.65 39.23 18.38
N VAL A 3 6.40 39.10 17.97
CA VAL A 3 5.27 38.67 18.80
C VAL A 3 5.27 37.15 18.87
N MET A 4 5.31 36.63 20.10
CA MET A 4 5.14 35.21 20.42
C MET A 4 3.64 34.89 20.45
N GLN A 5 3.15 34.10 19.50
CA GLN A 5 1.75 33.71 19.44
C GLN A 5 1.58 32.35 20.14
N GLN A 6 0.90 32.36 21.29
CA GLN A 6 0.47 31.15 21.98
C GLN A 6 -0.65 30.45 21.20
N VAL A 7 -0.49 29.16 20.97
CA VAL A 7 -1.57 28.29 20.51
C VAL A 7 -2.49 27.97 21.69
N LYS A 8 -3.76 28.40 21.60
CA LYS A 8 -4.82 28.11 22.57
C LYS A 8 -5.28 26.67 22.38
N ALA A 9 -5.16 25.83 23.41
CA ALA A 9 -5.75 24.50 23.43
C ALA A 9 -7.29 24.61 23.44
N PHE A 10 -7.94 23.91 22.51
CA PHE A 10 -9.40 23.83 22.40
C PHE A 10 -9.88 22.62 23.21
N SER A 11 -10.42 22.84 24.41
CA SER A 11 -11.10 21.79 25.18
C SER A 11 -12.59 21.76 24.80
N PRO A 12 -13.13 20.62 24.31
CA PRO A 12 -14.58 20.48 24.13
C PRO A 12 -15.27 20.25 25.48
N PRO A 13 -16.55 20.65 25.64
CA PRO A 13 -17.28 20.48 26.89
C PRO A 13 -17.61 19.01 27.15
N LEU A 14 -17.40 18.57 28.39
CA LEU A 14 -17.86 17.29 28.92
C LEU A 14 -19.40 17.25 28.84
N ARG A 15 -19.95 16.32 28.05
CA ARG A 15 -21.40 16.06 28.02
C ARG A 15 -21.82 15.26 29.26
N SER A 16 -22.92 15.71 29.87
CA SER A 16 -23.57 15.11 31.05
C SER A 16 -24.12 13.70 30.75
N PRO A 17 -24.00 12.73 31.68
CA PRO A 17 -24.49 11.37 31.50
C PRO A 17 -25.95 11.24 31.97
N ARG A 18 -26.87 11.89 31.27
CA ARG A 18 -28.31 11.62 31.39
C ARG A 18 -28.94 12.01 30.07
N ASP A 19 -29.19 10.99 29.25
CA ASP A 19 -30.28 10.84 28.29
C ASP A 19 -30.02 9.52 27.57
N MET A 20 -30.35 8.44 28.28
CA MET A 20 -30.45 7.10 27.73
C MET A 20 -31.91 6.92 27.36
N GLU A 21 -32.25 7.07 26.08
CA GLU A 21 -33.38 6.34 25.50
C GLU A 21 -33.34 6.30 23.97
N THR A 22 -33.48 5.06 23.48
CA THR A 22 -33.99 4.65 22.17
C THR A 22 -33.10 4.87 20.94
N ASN A 23 -32.49 3.74 20.56
CA ASN A 23 -32.53 3.14 19.23
C ASN A 23 -31.13 2.86 18.67
N THR A 24 -30.51 1.79 19.17
CA THR A 24 -29.31 1.19 18.61
C THR A 24 -29.66 0.50 17.29
N THR A 25 -29.83 1.28 16.23
CA THR A 25 -29.49 0.82 14.89
C THR A 25 -28.01 1.12 14.72
N VAL A 26 -27.15 0.12 14.97
CA VAL A 26 -25.76 0.20 14.53
C VAL A 26 -25.81 0.21 13.01
N GLY A 27 -25.78 1.41 12.44
CA GLY A 27 -25.47 1.58 11.03
C GLY A 27 -24.08 1.01 10.81
N GLY A 28 -24.01 -0.17 10.19
CA GLY A 28 -22.77 -0.76 9.72
C GLY A 28 -22.13 0.20 8.72
N GLY A 29 -21.21 1.04 9.19
CA GLY A 29 -20.27 1.70 8.32
C GLY A 29 -19.38 0.61 7.72
N VAL A 30 -19.65 0.24 6.47
CA VAL A 30 -18.71 -0.55 5.69
C VAL A 30 -17.46 0.32 5.57
N THR A 31 -16.43 0.05 6.37
CA THR A 31 -15.09 0.51 6.02
C THR A 31 -14.73 -0.24 4.73
N GLU A 32 -14.99 0.38 3.58
CA GLU A 32 -14.71 -0.23 2.29
C GLU A 32 -13.22 -0.55 2.23
N THR A 33 -12.93 -1.85 2.25
CA THR A 33 -11.57 -2.37 2.25
C THR A 33 -11.03 -2.25 0.84
N LEU A 34 -9.90 -1.57 0.66
CA LEU A 34 -9.31 -1.36 -0.66
C LEU A 34 -8.85 -2.69 -1.25
N ARG A 35 -9.11 -2.93 -2.53
CA ARG A 35 -8.65 -4.14 -3.22
C ARG A 35 -7.17 -3.99 -3.57
N GLY A 36 -6.30 -4.56 -2.75
CA GLY A 36 -4.86 -4.55 -2.95
C GLY A 36 -4.39 -5.62 -3.93
N VAL A 37 -3.24 -5.35 -4.55
CA VAL A 37 -2.38 -6.32 -5.22
C VAL A 37 -1.02 -6.30 -4.53
N ARG A 38 -0.59 -7.47 -4.06
CA ARG A 38 0.74 -7.64 -3.48
C ARG A 38 1.77 -7.85 -4.59
N CYS A 39 2.89 -7.15 -4.53
CA CYS A 39 3.88 -7.19 -5.60
C CYS A 39 5.23 -7.73 -5.10
N VAL A 40 5.45 -9.02 -5.34
CA VAL A 40 6.66 -9.74 -4.94
C VAL A 40 7.63 -9.82 -6.10
N ARG A 41 8.90 -9.50 -5.85
CA ARG A 41 9.95 -9.59 -6.87
C ARG A 41 11.25 -10.18 -6.32
N LEU A 42 11.84 -11.08 -7.09
CA LEU A 42 13.21 -11.56 -6.88
C LEU A 42 14.04 -11.41 -8.16
N SER A 43 15.27 -10.91 -8.00
CA SER A 43 16.32 -11.10 -9.00
C SER A 43 17.14 -12.32 -8.59
N VAL A 44 17.60 -13.14 -9.54
CA VAL A 44 18.32 -14.44 -9.43
C VAL A 44 19.60 -14.44 -8.53
N ARG A 45 19.58 -13.86 -7.34
CA ARG A 45 20.64 -13.93 -6.34
C ARG A 45 20.00 -14.35 -5.03
N THR A 46 20.57 -15.40 -4.46
CA THR A 46 20.24 -16.09 -3.21
C THR A 46 20.42 -15.18 -1.98
N ASP A 47 19.67 -14.08 -1.92
CA ASP A 47 19.69 -13.19 -0.76
C ASP A 47 18.58 -13.62 0.20
N GLU A 48 18.94 -14.50 1.13
CA GLU A 48 18.06 -15.08 2.16
C GLU A 48 17.25 -14.01 2.90
N THR A 49 17.78 -12.79 3.01
CA THR A 49 17.15 -11.65 3.69
C THR A 49 15.96 -11.04 2.96
N THR A 50 15.76 -11.35 1.67
CA THR A 50 14.66 -10.80 0.85
C THR A 50 13.74 -11.85 0.25
N SER A 51 13.58 -12.98 0.95
CA SER A 51 12.74 -14.08 0.48
C SER A 51 11.30 -13.63 0.16
N PRO A 52 10.58 -14.36 -0.71
CA PRO A 52 9.19 -14.04 -1.05
C PRO A 52 8.28 -14.01 0.18
N GLU A 53 8.54 -14.87 1.16
CA GLU A 53 7.77 -14.96 2.40
C GLU A 53 7.95 -13.70 3.26
N ARG A 54 9.18 -13.17 3.35
CA ARG A 54 9.43 -11.91 4.06
C ARG A 54 8.81 -10.70 3.35
N GLN A 55 8.84 -10.68 2.01
CA GLN A 55 8.12 -9.68 1.22
C GLN A 55 6.62 -9.72 1.53
N ARG A 56 6.05 -10.93 1.53
CA ARG A 56 4.64 -11.16 1.84
C ARG A 56 4.27 -10.68 3.23
N GLU A 57 5.05 -11.02 4.24
CA GLU A 57 4.80 -10.60 5.62
C GLU A 57 4.84 -9.08 5.77
N ALA A 58 5.84 -8.41 5.18
CA ALA A 58 5.93 -6.96 5.20
C ALA A 58 4.73 -6.29 4.50
N ASP A 59 4.31 -6.83 3.34
CA ASP A 59 3.16 -6.34 2.59
C ASP A 59 1.84 -6.57 3.33
N ASP A 60 1.69 -7.72 4.03
CA ASP A 60 0.55 -8.03 4.90
C ASP A 60 0.41 -7.02 6.04
N ILE A 61 1.52 -6.71 6.72
CA ILE A 61 1.54 -5.74 7.82
C ILE A 61 1.14 -4.34 7.32
N ALA A 62 1.71 -3.90 6.20
CA ALA A 62 1.39 -2.59 5.62
C ALA A 62 -0.07 -2.51 5.13
N ALA A 63 -0.57 -3.58 4.52
CA ALA A 63 -1.95 -3.65 4.03
C ALA A 63 -2.97 -3.63 5.17
N ALA A 64 -2.72 -4.39 6.25
CA ALA A 64 -3.57 -4.41 7.42
C ALA A 64 -3.68 -3.02 8.07
N ALA A 65 -2.57 -2.27 8.15
CA ALA A 65 -2.54 -0.92 8.70
C ALA A 65 -3.33 0.10 7.86
N LEU A 66 -3.54 -0.17 6.56
CA LEU A 66 -4.19 0.71 5.60
C LEU A 66 -5.59 0.25 5.18
N GLY A 67 -6.10 -0.86 5.74
CA GLY A 67 -7.39 -1.42 5.33
C GLY A 67 -7.39 -1.91 3.88
N ILE A 68 -6.30 -2.55 3.45
CA ILE A 68 -6.13 -3.13 2.12
C ILE A 68 -6.30 -4.65 2.22
N ASP A 69 -7.15 -5.24 1.38
CA ASP A 69 -7.34 -6.69 1.26
C ASP A 69 -6.69 -7.20 -0.02
N PHE A 70 -5.93 -8.29 0.06
CA PHE A 70 -5.37 -8.97 -1.10
C PHE A 70 -6.26 -10.09 -1.63
N GLY A 71 -7.39 -10.39 -1.00
CA GLY A 71 -8.20 -11.56 -1.29
C GLY A 71 -7.71 -12.80 -0.54
N GLN A 72 -8.46 -13.88 -0.64
CA GLN A 72 -8.23 -15.11 0.13
C GLN A 72 -8.38 -16.34 -0.77
N GLY A 73 -7.75 -17.46 -0.37
CA GLY A 73 -7.84 -18.74 -1.08
C GLY A 73 -7.39 -18.64 -2.55
N GLY A 74 -8.21 -19.11 -3.49
CA GLY A 74 -7.93 -19.02 -4.92
C GLY A 74 -8.06 -17.61 -5.54
N GLY A 75 -8.49 -16.61 -4.76
CA GLY A 75 -8.70 -15.23 -5.20
C GLY A 75 -7.62 -14.23 -4.73
N VAL A 76 -6.47 -14.72 -4.24
CA VAL A 76 -5.36 -13.87 -3.83
C VAL A 76 -4.82 -13.09 -5.03
N ARG A 77 -4.77 -11.77 -4.90
CA ARG A 77 -4.25 -10.82 -5.88
C ARG A 77 -2.77 -10.59 -5.62
N GLU A 78 -1.95 -11.36 -6.32
CA GLU A 78 -0.49 -11.26 -6.23
C GLU A 78 0.11 -11.08 -7.63
N ALA A 79 1.12 -10.23 -7.72
CA ALA A 79 2.02 -10.10 -8.84
C ALA A 79 3.38 -10.68 -8.43
N VAL A 80 3.68 -11.90 -8.89
CA VAL A 80 4.93 -12.59 -8.55
C VAL A 80 5.88 -12.62 -9.75
N ASP A 81 6.87 -11.74 -9.74
CA ASP A 81 7.90 -11.69 -10.77
C ASP A 81 9.21 -12.31 -10.24
N LEU A 82 9.28 -13.65 -10.24
CA LEU A 82 10.49 -14.42 -9.92
C LEU A 82 11.37 -14.55 -11.18
N ASP A 83 12.69 -14.53 -10.98
CA ASP A 83 13.70 -14.71 -12.03
C ASP A 83 13.72 -13.68 -13.18
N VAL A 84 12.96 -12.59 -13.04
CA VAL A 84 13.11 -11.44 -13.93
C VAL A 84 14.44 -10.78 -13.59
N ARG A 85 15.41 -10.85 -14.51
CA ARG A 85 16.69 -10.13 -14.38
C ARG A 85 16.39 -8.63 -14.27
N ALA A 86 16.36 -8.17 -13.02
CA ALA A 86 15.88 -6.86 -12.62
C ALA A 86 16.56 -5.69 -13.34
N SER A 87 17.71 -5.88 -13.98
CA SER A 87 18.43 -4.79 -14.63
C SER A 87 17.83 -4.28 -15.95
N LYS A 88 16.82 -4.93 -16.55
CA LYS A 88 16.32 -4.52 -17.89
C LYS A 88 14.83 -4.22 -18.01
N VAL A 89 14.01 -4.53 -17.02
CA VAL A 89 12.54 -4.54 -17.18
C VAL A 89 11.89 -3.56 -16.19
N GLY A 90 11.31 -2.49 -16.73
CA GLY A 90 10.53 -1.50 -15.98
C GLY A 90 9.23 -2.08 -15.42
N PRO A 91 8.50 -1.37 -14.55
CA PRO A 91 7.30 -1.89 -13.89
C PRO A 91 6.22 -2.37 -14.86
N PHE A 92 6.02 -1.66 -15.99
CA PHE A 92 4.99 -1.97 -17.00
C PHE A 92 5.33 -3.16 -17.90
N ASP A 93 6.62 -3.46 -18.06
CA ASP A 93 7.09 -4.54 -18.94
C ASP A 93 7.23 -5.88 -18.19
N ARG A 94 6.90 -5.91 -16.89
CA ARG A 94 6.99 -7.13 -16.10
C ARG A 94 5.83 -8.07 -16.39
N PRO A 95 6.08 -9.40 -16.45
CA PRO A 95 5.03 -10.37 -16.81
C PRO A 95 3.78 -10.29 -15.92
N GLN A 96 3.93 -10.30 -14.59
CA GLN A 96 2.77 -10.26 -13.70
C GLN A 96 2.37 -8.82 -13.35
N LEU A 97 3.33 -7.99 -12.92
CA LEU A 97 3.01 -6.61 -12.55
C LEU A 97 2.44 -5.81 -13.73
N GLY A 98 3.01 -5.94 -14.93
CA GLY A 98 2.49 -5.28 -16.13
C GLY A 98 1.05 -5.70 -16.44
N GLY A 99 0.70 -6.96 -16.23
CA GLY A 99 -0.67 -7.46 -16.40
C GLY A 99 -1.69 -6.86 -15.41
N TRP A 100 -1.26 -6.52 -14.20
CA TRP A 100 -2.07 -5.76 -13.24
C TRP A 100 -2.18 -4.28 -13.62
N LEU A 101 -1.07 -3.66 -14.04
CA LEU A 101 -1.04 -2.27 -14.47
C LEU A 101 -1.88 -2.02 -15.74
N ALA A 102 -2.02 -3.03 -16.60
CA ALA A 102 -2.89 -3.01 -17.78
C ALA A 102 -4.39 -3.13 -17.44
N ARG A 103 -4.74 -3.52 -16.22
CA ARG A 103 -6.13 -3.70 -15.74
C ARG A 103 -6.35 -2.91 -14.47
N PRO A 104 -6.32 -1.56 -14.55
CA PRO A 104 -6.40 -0.72 -13.37
C PRO A 104 -7.70 -0.95 -12.57
N ASP A 105 -8.82 -1.33 -13.17
CA ASP A 105 -10.10 -1.47 -12.47
C ASP A 105 -10.16 -2.69 -11.52
N ASP A 106 -9.22 -3.63 -11.66
CA ASP A 106 -9.15 -4.86 -10.86
C ASP A 106 -8.58 -4.64 -9.44
N CYS A 107 -8.00 -3.46 -9.17
CA CYS A 107 -7.42 -3.12 -7.87
C CYS A 107 -7.50 -1.61 -7.55
N ASP A 108 -7.33 -1.27 -6.28
CA ASP A 108 -7.32 0.11 -5.78
C ASP A 108 -5.94 0.48 -5.23
N ALA A 109 -5.15 -0.51 -4.79
CA ALA A 109 -3.82 -0.32 -4.23
C ALA A 109 -2.80 -1.36 -4.73
N LEU A 110 -1.55 -0.93 -4.87
CA LEU A 110 -0.40 -1.80 -5.11
C LEU A 110 0.56 -1.67 -3.93
N VAL A 111 0.99 -2.82 -3.40
CA VAL A 111 1.83 -2.90 -2.20
C VAL A 111 3.13 -3.62 -2.53
N TRP A 112 4.25 -3.01 -2.16
CA TRP A 112 5.59 -3.58 -2.25
C TRP A 112 6.32 -3.47 -0.93
N TRP A 113 7.23 -4.41 -0.66
CA TRP A 113 8.08 -4.25 0.51
C TRP A 113 8.99 -3.02 0.38
N ARG A 114 9.74 -2.89 -0.72
CA ARG A 114 10.74 -1.81 -0.91
C ARG A 114 10.68 -1.17 -2.29
N PHE A 115 11.17 0.06 -2.41
CA PHE A 115 11.26 0.79 -3.68
C PHE A 115 11.97 0.00 -4.79
N ASP A 116 13.05 -0.69 -4.45
CA ASP A 116 13.81 -1.45 -5.43
C ASP A 116 13.00 -2.63 -6.01
N ARG A 117 11.90 -3.03 -5.37
CA ARG A 117 10.91 -4.01 -5.89
C ARG A 117 9.93 -3.39 -6.87
N ALA A 118 9.56 -2.11 -6.74
CA ALA A 118 8.69 -1.44 -7.70
C ALA A 118 9.45 -0.90 -8.92
N ILE A 119 10.55 -0.18 -8.70
CA ILE A 119 11.21 0.66 -9.71
C ILE A 119 12.72 0.37 -9.82
N ARG A 120 13.35 0.84 -10.92
CA ARG A 120 14.80 0.74 -11.14
C ARG A 120 15.45 2.07 -11.45
N SER A 121 14.65 3.06 -11.82
CA SER A 121 15.07 4.41 -12.14
C SER A 121 14.03 5.43 -11.67
N MET A 122 14.41 6.70 -11.63
CA MET A 122 13.46 7.79 -11.41
C MET A 122 12.47 7.95 -12.57
N GLY A 123 12.85 7.51 -13.79
CA GLY A 123 11.92 7.44 -14.92
C GLY A 123 10.78 6.45 -14.64
N ASP A 124 11.11 5.26 -14.12
CA ASP A 124 10.08 4.29 -13.70
C ASP A 124 9.18 4.87 -12.61
N MET A 125 9.74 5.60 -11.65
CA MET A 125 8.96 6.25 -10.59
C MET A 125 8.01 7.30 -11.18
N HIS A 126 8.48 8.10 -12.13
CA HIS A 126 7.66 9.11 -12.80
C HIS A 126 6.47 8.47 -13.52
N GLU A 127 6.72 7.43 -14.34
CA GLU A 127 5.66 6.74 -15.08
C GLU A 127 4.69 6.03 -14.13
N LEU A 128 5.20 5.36 -13.09
CA LEU A 128 4.35 4.68 -12.11
C LEU A 128 3.48 5.66 -11.31
N ALA A 129 4.04 6.80 -10.89
CA ALA A 129 3.29 7.85 -10.19
C ALA A 129 2.25 8.51 -11.11
N LYS A 130 2.60 8.74 -12.38
CA LYS A 130 1.68 9.27 -13.39
C LYS A 130 0.50 8.33 -13.59
N TRP A 131 0.77 7.04 -13.78
CA TRP A 131 -0.25 5.99 -13.91
C TRP A 131 -1.14 5.90 -12.65
N ALA A 132 -0.54 5.91 -11.47
CA ALA A 132 -1.29 5.84 -10.21
C ALA A 132 -2.23 7.05 -10.06
N ARG A 133 -1.78 8.25 -10.44
CA ARG A 133 -2.62 9.44 -10.43
C ARG A 133 -3.77 9.35 -11.43
N GLU A 134 -3.49 8.88 -12.64
CA GLU A 134 -4.49 8.74 -13.72
C GLU A 134 -5.60 7.74 -13.35
N HIS A 135 -5.22 6.62 -12.75
CA HIS A 135 -6.16 5.55 -12.40
C HIS A 135 -6.59 5.56 -10.92
N ARG A 136 -6.25 6.61 -10.18
CA ARG A 136 -6.56 6.81 -8.75
C ARG A 136 -6.13 5.63 -7.87
N LYS A 137 -4.88 5.21 -8.01
CA LYS A 137 -4.29 4.08 -7.27
C LYS A 137 -3.44 4.55 -6.11
N MET A 138 -3.50 3.78 -5.02
CA MET A 138 -2.59 3.92 -3.90
C MET A 138 -1.33 3.10 -4.16
N LEU A 139 -0.15 3.72 -4.04
CA LEU A 139 1.13 3.04 -4.07
C LEU A 139 1.68 2.95 -2.65
N VAL A 140 1.92 1.74 -2.16
CA VAL A 140 2.35 1.48 -0.79
C VAL A 140 3.72 0.82 -0.78
N PHE A 141 4.63 1.35 0.03
CA PHE A 141 5.93 0.77 0.30
C PHE A 141 5.99 0.42 1.79
N ALA A 142 6.09 -0.87 2.12
CA ALA A 142 6.08 -1.34 3.51
C ALA A 142 7.31 -0.86 4.29
N GLU A 143 8.43 -0.65 3.61
CA GLU A 143 9.65 -0.08 4.15
C GLU A 143 10.08 1.14 3.33
N GLY A 144 10.33 2.26 4.04
CA GLY A 144 10.64 3.55 3.44
C GLY A 144 12.02 3.65 2.78
N ILE A 145 12.27 4.79 2.12
CA ILE A 145 13.60 5.21 1.64
C ILE A 145 14.43 5.55 2.89
N GLY A 146 15.08 4.54 3.47
CA GLY A 146 15.82 4.66 4.72
C GLY A 146 15.20 3.74 5.76
N GLY A 147 15.70 2.51 5.79
CA GLY A 147 15.37 1.56 6.85
C GLY A 147 15.63 2.21 8.21
N VAL A 148 14.64 2.15 9.09
CA VAL A 148 14.84 2.45 10.50
C VAL A 148 15.70 1.33 11.08
N GLY A 149 16.99 1.62 11.22
CA GLY A 149 17.87 0.94 12.17
C GLY A 149 17.67 1.47 13.59
#